data_AF-A0A0R2MTU4-F1
#
_entry.id   AF-A0A0R2MTU4-F1
#
_cell.length_a   1.000
_cell.length_b   1.000
_cell.length_c   1.000
_cell.angle_alpha   90.00
_cell.angle_beta   90.00
_cell.angle_gamma   90.00
#
_symmetry.space_group_name_H-M   'P 1'
#
loop_
_entity.id
_entity.type
_entity.pdbx_description
1 polymer ?
#
loop_
_entity_poly.entity_id
_entity_poly.type
_entity_poly.pdbx_seq_one_letter_code
_entity_poly.pdbx_strand_id
1 'polypeptide(L)'
;MKLYQGLTQVTLNTEMADDSPNYAITTQLTAPLHYTPSELYHYIDTVLRAGSRHDENNLRFVTDAAFIAENYDFDKVAFTAKLTDFEDKMAFARNIVADLNRHISINIDLDKHEYQLIFVD
;
A
#
# COMPACT_ATOMS: atom_id res chain seq x y z
N MET A 1 -3.02 13.54 -1.44
CA MET A 1 -3.55 12.42 -0.64
C MET A 1 -2.38 11.53 -0.21
N LYS A 2 -2.46 10.77 0.88
CA LYS A 2 -1.41 9.79 1.23
C LYS A 2 -1.56 8.51 0.39
N LEU A 3 -0.47 7.80 0.11
CA LEU A 3 -0.53 6.58 -0.71
C LEU A 3 -1.54 5.57 -0.15
N TYR A 4 -1.47 5.23 1.14
CA TYR A 4 -2.41 4.27 1.74
C TYR A 4 -3.88 4.68 1.62
N GLN A 5 -4.18 5.99 1.58
CA GLN A 5 -5.54 6.48 1.34
C GLN A 5 -5.95 6.21 -0.10
N GLY A 6 -5.05 6.45 -1.06
CA GLY A 6 -5.28 6.11 -2.46
C GLY A 6 -5.50 4.62 -2.70
N LEU A 7 -4.78 3.76 -1.98
CA LEU A 7 -4.91 2.31 -2.09
C LEU A 7 -6.20 1.76 -1.46
N THR A 8 -6.80 2.45 -0.48
CA THR A 8 -8.00 1.97 0.24
C THR A 8 -9.31 2.62 -0.21
N GLN A 9 -9.25 3.86 -0.70
CA GLN A 9 -10.44 4.68 -0.97
C GLN A 9 -10.80 4.75 -2.46
N VAL A 10 -9.89 4.34 -3.35
CA VAL A 10 -10.12 4.35 -4.79
C VAL A 10 -10.15 2.90 -5.28
N THR A 11 -11.31 2.48 -5.78
CA THR A 11 -11.54 1.14 -6.33
C THR A 11 -11.92 1.24 -7.81
N LEU A 12 -11.59 0.19 -8.56
CA LEU A 12 -12.01 0.04 -9.96
C LEU A 12 -13.09 -1.04 -10.00
N ASN A 13 -14.33 -0.67 -10.35
CA ASN A 13 -15.46 -1.61 -10.40
C ASN A 13 -15.63 -2.44 -9.11
N THR A 14 -15.42 -1.84 -7.94
CA THR A 14 -15.49 -2.46 -6.60
C THR A 14 -14.35 -3.42 -6.24
N GLU A 15 -13.37 -3.61 -7.13
CA GLU A 15 -12.15 -4.38 -6.88
C GLU A 15 -10.96 -3.45 -6.58
N MET A 16 -9.92 -3.97 -5.91
CA MET A 16 -8.65 -3.26 -5.80
C MET A 16 -8.04 -3.05 -7.19
N ALA A 17 -7.28 -1.97 -7.36
CA ALA A 17 -6.78 -1.63 -8.69
C ALA A 17 -5.76 -2.66 -9.23
N ASP A 18 -5.07 -3.40 -8.35
CA ASP A 18 -4.13 -4.46 -8.72
C ASP A 18 -4.83 -5.80 -9.03
N ASP A 19 -6.03 -6.01 -8.50
CA ASP A 19 -6.87 -7.16 -8.81
C ASP A 19 -7.68 -6.97 -10.10
N SER A 20 -7.76 -5.74 -10.64
CA SER A 20 -8.50 -5.47 -11.88
C SER A 20 -7.68 -5.88 -13.11
N PRO A 21 -8.03 -6.97 -13.82
CA PRO A 21 -7.21 -7.50 -14.91
C PRO A 21 -7.16 -6.58 -16.14
N ASN A 22 -8.05 -5.59 -16.19
CA ASN A 22 -8.19 -4.67 -17.31
C ASN A 22 -7.42 -3.38 -17.12
N TYR A 23 -6.83 -3.12 -15.94
CA TYR A 23 -6.10 -1.89 -15.66
C TYR A 23 -4.65 -2.16 -15.28
N ALA A 24 -3.73 -1.38 -15.86
CA ALA A 24 -2.32 -1.40 -15.48
C ALA A 24 -2.05 -0.35 -14.41
N ILE A 25 -1.40 -0.74 -13.31
CA ILE A 25 -0.90 0.22 -12.33
C ILE A 25 0.43 0.80 -12.82
N THR A 26 0.49 2.12 -12.94
CA THR A 26 1.72 2.83 -13.28
C THR A 26 2.10 3.81 -12.17
N THR A 27 3.40 4.09 -12.04
CA THR A 27 3.92 5.01 -11.03
C THR A 27 4.75 6.11 -11.70
N GLN A 28 4.61 7.33 -11.20
CA GLN A 28 5.53 8.44 -11.48
C GLN A 28 6.21 8.81 -10.18
N LEU A 29 7.49 8.47 -10.05
CA LEU A 29 8.25 8.53 -8.81
C LEU A 29 9.24 9.70 -8.81
N THR A 30 9.23 10.52 -7.75
CA THR A 30 10.31 11.49 -7.45
C THR A 30 11.47 10.84 -6.68
N ALA A 31 11.15 9.82 -5.88
CA ALA A 31 12.07 8.95 -5.15
C ALA A 31 11.65 7.47 -5.29
N PRO A 32 12.59 6.51 -5.22
CA PRO A 32 12.26 5.08 -5.33
C PRO A 32 11.33 4.64 -4.20
N LEU A 33 10.52 3.62 -4.47
CA LEU A 33 9.77 2.89 -3.45
C LEU A 33 10.62 1.73 -2.92
N HIS A 34 10.39 1.35 -1.67
CA HIS A 34 10.95 0.13 -1.11
C HIS A 34 10.18 -1.11 -1.59
N TYR A 35 8.87 -0.96 -1.84
CA TYR A 35 8.00 -2.02 -2.31
C TYR A 35 7.27 -1.65 -3.60
N THR A 36 6.98 -2.65 -4.42
CA THR A 36 6.19 -2.48 -5.63
C THR A 36 4.74 -2.11 -5.29
N PRO A 37 3.99 -1.44 -6.19
CA PRO A 37 2.58 -1.14 -5.96
C PRO A 37 1.74 -2.37 -5.58
N SER A 38 1.98 -3.52 -6.22
CA SER A 38 1.28 -4.78 -5.91
C SER A 38 1.58 -5.29 -4.49
N GLU A 39 2.84 -5.23 -4.04
CA GLU A 39 3.18 -5.57 -2.65
C GLU A 39 2.49 -4.64 -1.65
N LEU A 40 2.39 -3.35 -1.97
CA LEU A 40 1.71 -2.35 -1.13
C LEU A 40 0.19 -2.61 -1.07
N TYR A 41 -0.45 -2.97 -2.18
CA TYR A 41 -1.87 -3.35 -2.21
C TYR A 41 -2.12 -4.60 -1.36
N HIS A 42 -1.37 -5.68 -1.57
CA HIS A 42 -1.50 -6.91 -0.79
C HIS A 42 -1.26 -6.68 0.71
N TYR A 43 -0.28 -5.83 1.08
CA TYR A 43 -0.11 -5.45 2.47
C TYR A 43 -1.35 -4.76 3.04
N ILE A 44 -1.86 -3.74 2.33
CA ILE A 44 -3.03 -2.96 2.75
C ILE A 44 -4.26 -3.84 2.90
N ASP A 45 -4.49 -4.79 2.00
CA ASP A 45 -5.59 -5.74 2.06
C ASP A 45 -5.55 -6.60 3.36
N THR A 46 -4.35 -6.91 3.85
CA THR A 46 -4.20 -7.72 5.07
C THR A 46 -4.46 -6.98 6.38
N VAL A 47 -4.45 -5.64 6.37
CA VAL A 47 -4.47 -4.80 7.58
C VAL A 47 -5.58 -3.75 7.61
N LEU A 48 -6.09 -3.30 6.46
CA LEU A 48 -7.14 -2.29 6.35
C LEU A 48 -8.32 -2.83 5.52
N ARG A 49 -9.53 -2.35 5.82
CA ARG A 49 -10.72 -2.67 5.04
C ARG A 49 -10.84 -1.75 3.83
N ALA A 50 -11.01 -2.33 2.64
CA ALA A 50 -11.32 -1.61 1.41
C ALA A 50 -12.68 -0.89 1.51
N GLY A 51 -12.77 0.33 0.98
CA GLY A 51 -14.01 1.11 0.93
C GLY A 51 -14.54 1.64 2.28
N SER A 52 -13.94 1.25 3.41
CA SER A 52 -14.22 1.81 4.73
C SER A 52 -13.62 3.22 4.88
N ARG A 53 -14.27 4.07 5.67
CA ARG A 53 -13.72 5.41 5.94
C ARG A 53 -12.44 5.26 6.76
N HIS A 54 -11.54 6.22 6.60
CA HIS A 54 -10.23 6.21 7.25
C HIS A 54 -10.30 6.12 8.79
N ASP A 55 -11.31 6.74 9.39
CA ASP A 55 -11.57 6.73 10.83
C ASP A 55 -12.05 5.37 11.37
N GLU A 56 -12.47 4.46 10.49
CA GLU A 56 -12.94 3.11 10.86
C GLU A 56 -11.81 2.06 10.84
N ASN A 57 -10.63 2.42 10.30
CA ASN A 57 -9.50 1.52 10.16
C ASN A 57 -8.45 1.74 11.27
N ASN A 58 -7.76 0.68 11.70
CA ASN A 58 -6.63 0.83 12.64
C ASN A 58 -5.39 1.36 11.91
N LEU A 59 -5.26 2.69 11.89
CA LEU A 59 -4.22 3.40 11.15
C LEU A 59 -2.81 3.15 11.65
N ARG A 60 -2.64 2.55 12.83
CA ARG A 60 -1.31 2.20 13.34
C ARG A 60 -0.58 1.22 12.43
N PHE A 61 -1.31 0.41 11.65
CA PHE A 61 -0.73 -0.45 10.62
C PHE A 61 -0.17 0.31 9.41
N VAL A 62 -0.37 1.62 9.30
CA VAL A 62 0.22 2.40 8.21
C VAL A 62 1.00 3.61 8.71
N THR A 63 0.97 3.92 10.01
CA THR A 63 1.66 5.10 10.59
C THR A 63 2.70 4.78 11.66
N ASP A 64 2.67 3.58 12.26
CA ASP A 64 3.48 3.24 13.43
C ASP A 64 4.29 1.96 13.17
N ALA A 65 5.57 2.14 12.84
CA ALA A 65 6.46 1.03 12.52
C ALA A 65 6.68 0.07 13.70
N ALA A 66 6.72 0.58 14.94
CA ALA A 66 6.88 -0.27 16.12
C ALA A 66 5.63 -1.14 16.32
N PHE A 67 4.44 -0.54 16.16
CA PHE A 67 3.19 -1.29 16.21
C PHE A 67 3.13 -2.39 15.14
N ILE A 68 3.53 -2.10 13.90
CA ILE A 68 3.57 -3.10 12.83
C ILE A 68 4.52 -4.24 13.20
N ALA A 69 5.76 -3.94 13.62
CA ALA A 69 6.73 -4.98 13.96
C ALA A 69 6.27 -5.91 15.08
N GLU A 70 5.48 -5.40 16.03
CA GLU A 70 4.95 -6.18 17.16
C GLU A 70 3.63 -6.91 16.85
N ASN A 71 2.78 -6.35 15.97
CA ASN A 71 1.37 -6.78 15.84
C ASN A 71 1.01 -7.30 14.44
N TYR A 72 1.88 -7.10 13.44
CA TYR A 72 1.66 -7.64 12.10
C TYR A 72 1.99 -9.13 12.06
N ASP A 73 1.11 -9.90 11.43
CA ASP A 73 1.35 -11.31 11.13
C ASP A 73 2.10 -11.42 9.81
N PHE A 74 3.43 -11.57 9.91
CA PHE A 74 4.34 -11.60 8.77
C PHE A 74 4.15 -12.82 7.87
N ASP A 75 3.45 -13.85 8.31
CA ASP A 75 3.19 -15.05 7.51
C ASP A 75 1.98 -14.91 6.58
N LYS A 76 1.22 -13.80 6.67
CA LYS A 76 0.00 -13.59 5.88
C LYS A 76 0.23 -13.43 4.37
N VAL A 77 1.37 -12.88 3.96
CA VAL A 77 1.70 -12.65 2.55
C VAL A 77 3.10 -13.13 2.20
N ALA A 78 3.25 -13.63 0.97
CA ALA A 78 4.46 -14.35 0.55
C ALA A 78 5.74 -13.52 0.69
N PHE A 79 5.68 -12.20 0.45
CA PHE A 79 6.86 -11.34 0.47
C PHE A 79 7.33 -10.98 1.88
N THR A 80 6.47 -11.09 2.90
CA THR A 80 6.82 -10.87 4.30
C THR A 80 7.12 -12.16 5.05
N ALA A 81 6.63 -13.31 4.59
CA ALA A 81 6.79 -14.61 5.26
C ALA A 81 8.27 -15.05 5.40
N LYS A 82 9.17 -14.49 4.58
CA LYS A 82 10.62 -14.72 4.68
C LYS A 82 11.30 -13.94 5.81
N LEU A 83 10.63 -12.94 6.39
CA LEU A 83 11.17 -12.07 7.42
C LEU A 83 11.00 -12.73 8.79
N THR A 84 12.06 -13.38 9.28
CA THR A 84 11.99 -14.20 10.50
C THR A 84 12.61 -13.50 11.70
N ASP A 85 13.69 -12.75 11.52
CA ASP A 85 14.34 -12.01 12.59
C ASP A 85 13.70 -10.64 12.86
N PHE A 86 14.00 -10.10 14.04
CA PHE A 86 13.41 -8.84 14.51
C PHE A 86 13.89 -7.63 13.71
N GLU A 87 15.15 -7.60 13.30
CA GLU A 87 15.73 -6.46 12.59
C GLU A 87 15.11 -6.33 11.19
N ASP A 88 14.94 -7.45 10.49
CA ASP A 88 14.27 -7.52 9.19
C ASP A 88 12.79 -7.11 9.30
N LYS A 89 12.08 -7.55 10.34
CA LYS A 89 10.69 -7.13 10.62
C LYS A 89 10.58 -5.64 10.90
N MET A 90 11.52 -5.08 11.66
CA MET A 90 11.56 -3.64 11.90
C MET A 90 11.94 -2.85 10.64
N ALA A 91 12.92 -3.32 9.87
CA ALA A 91 13.30 -2.71 8.61
C ALA A 91 12.10 -2.68 7.66
N PHE A 92 11.37 -3.80 7.56
CA PHE A 92 10.13 -3.87 6.81
C PHE A 92 9.12 -2.83 7.27
N ALA A 93 8.83 -2.79 8.57
CA ALA A 93 7.84 -1.91 9.14
C ALA A 93 8.19 -0.41 8.99
N ARG A 94 9.48 -0.05 8.99
CA ARG A 94 9.91 1.32 8.68
C ARG A 94 9.71 1.66 7.21
N ASN A 95 10.12 0.75 6.33
CA ASN A 95 10.03 0.96 4.89
C ASN A 95 8.58 1.03 4.41
N ILE A 96 7.70 0.19 4.96
CA ILE A 96 6.28 0.17 4.58
C ILE A 96 5.59 1.47 5.01
N VAL A 97 5.87 1.95 6.24
CA VAL A 97 5.36 3.24 6.72
C VAL A 97 5.92 4.38 5.87
N ALA A 98 7.21 4.33 5.50
CA ALA A 98 7.82 5.34 4.64
C ALA A 98 7.12 5.43 3.28
N ASP A 99 6.89 4.30 2.61
CA ASP A 99 6.22 4.26 1.31
C ASP A 99 4.73 4.67 1.39
N LEU A 100 3.99 4.11 2.34
CA LEU A 100 2.55 4.32 2.47
C LEU A 100 2.19 5.77 2.85
N ASN A 101 3.08 6.48 3.54
CA ASN A 101 2.88 7.87 3.93
C ASN A 101 3.38 8.89 2.90
N ARG A 102 3.83 8.46 1.73
CA ARG A 102 4.16 9.38 0.64
C ARG A 102 2.91 10.09 0.12
N HIS A 103 3.09 11.32 -0.39
CA HIS A 103 1.98 12.07 -0.97
C HIS A 103 1.83 11.73 -2.45
N ILE A 104 0.59 11.47 -2.85
CA ILE A 104 0.23 11.16 -4.22
C ILE A 104 -0.96 11.97 -4.71
N SER A 105 -1.04 12.05 -6.04
CA SER A 105 -2.21 12.31 -6.85
C SER A 105 -2.53 11.05 -7.65
N ILE A 106 -3.82 10.76 -7.84
CA ILE A 106 -4.27 9.60 -8.63
C ILE A 106 -4.90 10.12 -9.91
N ASN A 107 -4.50 9.55 -11.04
CA ASN A 107 -5.14 9.75 -12.32
C ASN A 107 -5.62 8.40 -12.87
N ILE A 108 -6.79 8.39 -13.51
CA ILE A 108 -7.33 7.21 -14.18
C ILE A 108 -7.40 7.54 -15.67
N ASP A 109 -6.54 6.91 -16.46
CA ASP A 109 -6.54 7.02 -17.91
C ASP A 109 -7.41 5.90 -18.48
N LEU A 110 -8.64 6.23 -18.85
CA LEU A 110 -9.62 5.27 -19.36
C LEU A 110 -9.28 4.77 -20.77
N ASP A 111 -8.56 5.56 -21.57
CA ASP A 111 -8.21 5.18 -22.94
C ASP A 111 -7.08 4.13 -22.92
N LYS A 112 -6.09 4.33 -22.05
CA LYS A 112 -4.98 3.39 -21.85
C LYS A 112 -5.26 2.30 -20.83
N HIS A 113 -6.38 2.42 -20.13
CA HIS A 113 -6.72 1.58 -18.98
C HIS A 113 -5.59 1.58 -17.94
N GLU A 114 -5.15 2.77 -17.53
CA GLU A 114 -4.09 2.93 -16.54
C GLU A 114 -4.61 3.54 -15.25
N TYR A 115 -4.20 2.94 -14.13
CA TYR A 115 -4.31 3.52 -12.81
C TYR A 115 -2.96 4.13 -12.43
N GLN A 116 -2.88 5.46 -12.50
CA GLN A 116 -1.61 6.18 -12.39
C GLN A 116 -1.44 6.76 -10.98
N LEU A 117 -0.44 6.25 -10.26
CA LEU A 117 0.01 6.75 -8.97
C LEU A 117 1.11 7.80 -9.19
N ILE A 118 0.76 9.08 -9.07
CA ILE A 118 1.68 10.20 -9.29
C ILE A 118 2.17 10.71 -7.94
N PHE A 119 3.45 10.51 -7.61
CA PHE A 119 4.04 10.95 -6.36
C PHE A 119 4.43 12.43 -6.43
N VAL A 120 4.05 13.20 -5.41
CA VAL A 120 4.19 14.67 -5.35
C VAL A 120 5.04 15.14 -4.17
N ASP A 121 5.80 14.22 -3.58
CA ASP A 121 6.74 14.48 -2.49
C ASP A 121 8.13 14.91 -2.97
#